data_AF-T0ZK70-F1
#
_entry.id   AF-T0ZK70-F1
#
_cell.length_a   1.000
_cell.length_b   1.000
_cell.length_c   1.000
_cell.angle_alpha   90.00
_cell.angle_beta   90.00
_cell.angle_gamma   90.00
#
_symmetry.space_group_name_H-M   'P 1'
#
loop_
_entity.id
_entity.type
_entity.pdbx_description
1 polymer ?
#
loop_
_entity_poly.entity_id
_entity_poly.type
_entity_poly.pdbx_seq_one_letter_code
_entity_poly.pdbx_strand_id
1 'polypeptide(L)'
;MGKPNEYLCAGGPLASGYGPVQADHVAARFCIPSRATRPSIASVCRNPPGYPLASIERAVREQLDHFCSLVFTEEELAYLATKRYLKSDFIDFLRIFRFQPRYLRVHCEGDRLSIEARGPQIHVMGFEIHVLSIVNELYFRAFDERAALQEGRDRLKRKIELLREFEQTGPARRHPFVFFDFGTRRRFSRLWHEEVVATLAREVPQYFRGTSNVYLAKQHGLTAVGTMAHEYLQTFQAVGVQLRHFQKAALEKWVQEYRGDLGTALTDVVGMDAFLADFDLYFAKLFDGLRHDSGDPVTWGE
;
A
#
# COMPACT_ATOMS: atom_id res chain seq x y z
N MET A 1 19.50 24.95 47.43
CA MET A 1 18.24 24.75 46.68
C MET A 1 18.57 24.81 45.19
N GLY A 2 18.70 23.67 44.53
CA GLY A 2 18.90 23.57 43.08
C GLY A 2 18.04 22.42 42.57
N LYS A 3 17.06 22.73 41.72
CA LYS A 3 16.07 21.77 41.21
C LYS A 3 16.75 20.76 40.26
N PRO A 4 16.32 19.48 40.25
CA PRO A 4 16.81 18.50 39.30
C PRO A 4 16.16 18.71 37.92
N ASN A 5 16.94 18.50 36.87
CA ASN A 5 16.48 18.46 35.48
C ASN A 5 15.56 17.26 35.25
N GLU A 6 14.30 17.52 34.91
CA GLU A 6 13.38 16.54 34.33
C GLU A 6 13.78 16.30 32.87
N TYR A 7 14.16 15.05 32.56
CA TYR A 7 14.21 14.55 31.20
C TYR A 7 12.77 14.31 30.73
N LEU A 8 12.21 15.27 29.99
CA LEU A 8 10.96 15.10 29.28
C LEU A 8 11.17 14.12 28.12
N CYS A 9 10.73 12.87 28.31
CA CYS A 9 10.47 11.92 27.24
C CYS A 9 9.53 12.56 26.21
N ALA A 10 10.04 12.90 25.03
CA ALA A 10 9.25 13.37 23.90
C ALA A 10 8.48 12.20 23.26
N GLY A 11 7.44 11.72 23.95
CA GLY A 11 6.41 10.84 23.40
C GLY A 11 5.20 11.67 22.97
N GLY A 12 5.27 12.25 21.78
CA GLY A 12 4.09 12.89 21.15
C GLY A 12 3.12 11.83 20.60
N PRO A 13 1.79 12.04 20.69
CA PRO A 13 0.84 11.12 20.08
C PRO A 13 0.98 11.14 18.55
N LEU A 14 0.80 9.97 17.94
CA LEU A 14 0.69 9.71 16.49
C LEU A 14 -0.46 10.48 15.79
N ALA A 15 -1.18 11.34 16.52
CA ALA A 15 -2.51 11.84 16.20
C ALA A 15 -2.57 12.87 15.06
N SER A 16 -1.48 13.59 14.76
CA SER A 16 -1.48 14.55 13.64
C SER A 16 -0.90 13.90 12.39
N GLY A 17 -1.76 13.21 11.63
CA GLY A 17 -1.45 12.89 10.23
C GLY A 17 -1.89 11.53 9.73
N TYR A 18 -2.31 10.59 10.57
CA TYR A 18 -2.92 9.34 10.09
C TYR A 18 -4.36 9.63 9.68
N GLY A 19 -4.61 9.73 8.37
CA GLY A 19 -5.95 9.75 7.78
C GLY A 19 -6.21 8.45 7.02
N PRO A 20 -7.48 8.06 6.78
CA PRO A 20 -7.79 6.86 6.01
C PRO A 20 -7.28 6.92 4.55
N VAL A 21 -6.91 8.12 4.07
CA VAL A 21 -6.28 8.31 2.76
C VAL A 21 -4.77 7.98 2.75
N GLN A 22 -4.14 7.72 3.90
CA GLN A 22 -2.76 7.23 3.98
C GLN A 22 -2.62 5.73 3.65
N ALA A 23 -3.38 5.26 2.67
CA ALA A 23 -3.32 3.91 2.15
C ALA A 23 -2.67 3.91 0.76
N ASP A 24 -2.24 2.74 0.32
CA ASP A 24 -1.90 2.53 -1.08
C ASP A 24 -3.17 2.59 -1.93
N HIS A 25 -3.06 3.14 -3.13
CA HIS A 25 -4.18 3.37 -4.03
C HIS A 25 -4.95 2.09 -4.36
N VAL A 26 -4.24 0.97 -4.36
CA VAL A 26 -4.79 -0.37 -4.55
C VAL A 26 -5.87 -0.66 -3.50
N ALA A 27 -5.67 -0.31 -2.24
CA ALA A 27 -6.64 -0.52 -1.16
C ALA A 27 -7.88 0.40 -1.27
N ALA A 28 -7.73 1.58 -1.89
CA ALA A 28 -8.82 2.55 -2.06
C ALA A 28 -9.78 2.22 -3.22
N ARG A 29 -9.51 1.15 -4.00
CA ARG A 29 -10.19 0.90 -5.28
C ARG A 29 -11.15 -0.28 -5.26
N PHE A 30 -11.14 -1.12 -4.25
CA PHE A 30 -11.90 -2.37 -4.29
C PHE A 30 -13.41 -2.18 -4.10
N CYS A 31 -14.12 -2.17 -5.21
CA CYS A 31 -15.54 -2.50 -5.28
C CYS A 31 -15.70 -3.92 -5.84
N ILE A 32 -15.52 -4.94 -5.00
CA ILE A 32 -16.24 -6.19 -5.23
C ILE A 32 -17.49 -6.12 -4.34
N PRO A 33 -18.68 -5.85 -4.90
CA PRO A 33 -19.93 -5.94 -4.16
C PRO A 33 -20.28 -7.42 -3.97
N SER A 34 -19.50 -8.13 -3.15
CA SER A 34 -19.91 -9.41 -2.59
C SER A 34 -20.18 -9.20 -1.12
N ARG A 35 -21.46 -9.02 -0.77
CA ARG A 35 -21.93 -9.01 0.63
C ARG A 35 -21.65 -10.34 1.37
N ALA A 36 -21.16 -11.37 0.67
CA ALA A 36 -21.00 -12.73 1.16
C ALA A 36 -19.56 -13.11 1.55
N THR A 37 -18.53 -12.37 1.12
CA THR A 37 -17.14 -12.72 1.47
C THR A 37 -16.75 -12.21 2.85
N ARG A 38 -16.32 -13.15 3.70
CA ARG A 38 -15.74 -12.85 5.01
C ARG A 38 -14.28 -13.33 5.06
N PRO A 39 -13.34 -12.63 4.41
CA PRO A 39 -11.93 -13.02 4.45
C PRO A 39 -11.38 -12.95 5.88
N SER A 40 -10.32 -13.72 6.10
CA SER A 40 -9.43 -13.61 7.25
C SER A 40 -8.05 -13.25 6.71
N ILE A 41 -7.52 -12.11 7.14
CA ILE A 41 -6.19 -11.61 6.76
C ILE A 41 -5.32 -11.72 8.01
N ALA A 42 -4.18 -12.39 7.92
CA ALA A 42 -3.24 -12.55 9.02
C ALA A 42 -1.88 -11.92 8.67
N SER A 43 -1.30 -11.17 9.62
CA SER A 43 0.06 -10.68 9.48
C SER A 43 1.07 -11.74 9.95
N VAL A 44 2.16 -11.91 9.18
CA VAL A 44 3.23 -12.85 9.51
C VAL A 44 4.57 -12.14 9.37
N CYS A 45 5.35 -12.12 10.44
CA CYS A 45 6.75 -11.71 10.37
C CYS A 45 7.58 -12.88 9.80
N ARG A 46 8.22 -12.67 8.65
CA ARG A 46 8.98 -13.73 7.95
C ARG A 46 10.39 -13.93 8.49
N ASN A 47 10.98 -12.90 9.11
CA ASN A 47 12.35 -12.91 9.60
C ASN A 47 12.37 -12.74 11.13
N PRO A 48 13.37 -13.31 11.84
CA PRO A 48 13.56 -13.03 13.26
C PRO A 48 13.76 -11.52 13.48
N PRO A 49 12.92 -10.86 14.29
CA PRO A 49 13.07 -9.44 14.59
C PRO A 49 14.28 -9.20 15.51
N GLY A 50 14.81 -7.98 15.52
CA GLY A 50 15.92 -7.59 16.39
C GLY A 50 15.56 -7.60 17.88
N TYR A 51 14.27 -7.60 18.21
CA TYR A 51 13.72 -7.80 19.55
C TYR A 51 12.28 -8.35 19.45
N PRO A 52 11.72 -8.94 20.54
CA PRO A 52 10.38 -9.52 20.54
C PRO A 52 9.29 -8.55 20.09
N LEU A 53 8.52 -8.89 19.05
CA LEU A 53 7.41 -8.04 18.58
C LEU A 53 6.26 -7.99 19.59
N ALA A 54 6.16 -8.97 20.48
CA ALA A 54 5.23 -8.93 21.60
C ALA A 54 5.43 -7.69 22.50
N SER A 55 6.66 -7.13 22.56
CA SER A 55 6.94 -5.95 23.37
C SER A 55 6.23 -4.67 22.90
N ILE A 56 5.82 -4.60 21.62
CA ILE A 56 5.07 -3.46 21.07
C ILE A 56 3.56 -3.68 21.02
N GLU A 57 3.03 -4.78 21.56
CA GLU A 57 1.60 -5.13 21.49
C GLU A 57 0.69 -4.00 21.97
N ARG A 58 0.99 -3.43 23.15
CA ARG A 58 0.17 -2.33 23.73
C ARG A 58 0.13 -1.14 22.79
N ALA A 59 1.28 -0.71 22.27
CA ALA A 59 1.37 0.42 21.36
C ALA A 59 0.63 0.13 20.04
N VAL A 60 0.70 -1.12 19.54
CA VAL A 60 -0.04 -1.54 18.34
C VAL A 60 -1.55 -1.43 18.58
N ARG A 61 -2.06 -1.93 19.71
CA ARG A 61 -3.49 -1.82 20.06
C ARG A 61 -3.96 -0.37 20.12
N GLU A 62 -3.21 0.49 20.82
CA GLU A 62 -3.50 1.92 20.93
C GLU A 62 -3.56 2.60 19.55
N GLN A 63 -2.65 2.24 18.64
CA GLN A 63 -2.65 2.79 17.28
C GLN A 63 -3.76 2.24 16.40
N LEU A 64 -4.13 0.98 16.54
CA LEU A 64 -5.26 0.40 15.81
C LEU A 64 -6.59 0.97 16.29
N ASP A 65 -6.75 1.21 17.59
CA ASP A 65 -7.93 1.88 18.15
C ASP A 65 -8.02 3.32 17.65
N HIS A 66 -6.90 4.06 17.65
CA HIS A 66 -6.85 5.38 17.05
C HIS A 66 -7.19 5.34 15.55
N PHE A 67 -6.61 4.43 14.79
CA PHE A 67 -6.90 4.25 13.37
C PHE A 67 -8.40 3.99 13.11
N CYS A 68 -9.05 3.17 13.94
CA CYS A 68 -10.49 2.91 13.83
C CYS A 68 -11.37 4.12 14.18
N SER A 69 -10.83 5.11 14.89
CA SER A 69 -11.53 6.36 15.19
C SER A 69 -11.53 7.36 14.03
N LEU A 70 -10.67 7.15 13.03
CA LEU A 70 -10.50 8.06 11.90
C LEU A 70 -11.71 8.05 10.97
N VAL A 71 -11.94 9.20 10.34
CA VAL A 71 -12.97 9.43 9.33
C VAL A 71 -12.37 10.13 8.13
N PHE A 72 -12.97 9.94 6.96
CA PHE A 72 -12.63 10.74 5.79
C PHE A 72 -13.09 12.18 5.99
N THR A 73 -12.21 13.12 5.72
CA THR A 73 -12.53 14.56 5.70
C THR A 73 -13.19 14.95 4.37
N GLU A 74 -13.97 16.04 4.35
CA GLU A 74 -14.58 16.53 3.10
C GLU A 74 -13.53 16.90 2.05
N GLU A 75 -12.35 17.40 2.45
CA GLU A 75 -11.25 17.71 1.54
C GLU A 75 -10.66 16.43 0.90
N GLU A 76 -10.53 15.36 1.67
CA GLU A 76 -10.10 14.05 1.17
C GLU A 76 -11.12 13.44 0.21
N LEU A 77 -12.41 13.51 0.55
CA LEU A 77 -13.50 13.03 -0.31
C LEU A 77 -13.57 13.82 -1.61
N ALA A 78 -13.44 15.15 -1.56
CA ALA A 78 -13.40 16.00 -2.73
C ALA A 78 -12.21 15.64 -3.64
N TYR A 79 -11.03 15.37 -3.07
CA TYR A 79 -9.87 14.90 -3.84
C TYR A 79 -10.13 13.54 -4.49
N LEU A 80 -10.70 12.57 -3.77
CA LEU A 80 -11.04 11.25 -4.31
C LEU A 80 -12.09 11.36 -5.43
N ALA A 81 -13.07 12.24 -5.30
CA ALA A 81 -14.09 12.48 -6.32
C ALA A 81 -13.51 13.04 -7.65
N THR A 82 -12.28 13.58 -7.65
CA THR A 82 -11.60 13.97 -8.90
C THR A 82 -11.15 12.77 -9.75
N LYS A 83 -11.13 11.55 -9.18
CA LYS A 83 -10.68 10.35 -9.88
C LYS A 83 -11.82 9.78 -10.70
N ARG A 84 -11.69 9.83 -12.04
CA ARG A 84 -12.75 9.43 -12.98
C ARG A 84 -13.29 8.00 -12.81
N TYR A 85 -12.49 7.10 -12.25
CA TYR A 85 -12.84 5.70 -11.99
C TYR A 85 -13.48 5.46 -10.61
N LEU A 86 -13.56 6.47 -9.74
CA LEU A 86 -14.29 6.37 -8.47
C LEU A 86 -15.70 6.94 -8.65
N LYS A 87 -16.70 6.07 -8.48
CA LYS A 87 -18.12 6.43 -8.62
C LYS A 87 -18.61 7.24 -7.41
N SER A 88 -19.60 8.10 -7.62
CA SER A 88 -20.11 9.00 -6.57
C SER A 88 -20.71 8.24 -5.38
N ASP A 89 -21.40 7.12 -5.63
CA ASP A 89 -21.96 6.26 -4.57
C ASP A 89 -20.86 5.65 -3.68
N PHE A 90 -19.69 5.34 -4.25
CA PHE A 90 -18.53 4.93 -3.47
C PHE A 90 -17.97 6.07 -2.62
N ILE A 91 -17.92 7.29 -3.15
CA ILE A 91 -17.52 8.48 -2.35
C ILE A 91 -18.50 8.71 -1.19
N ASP A 92 -19.80 8.58 -1.43
CA ASP A 92 -20.83 8.68 -0.39
C ASP A 92 -20.71 7.57 0.65
N PHE A 93 -20.34 6.36 0.24
CA PHE A 93 -20.00 5.28 1.15
C PHE A 93 -18.79 5.63 2.03
N LEU A 94 -17.71 6.17 1.45
CA LEU A 94 -16.52 6.58 2.22
C LEU A 94 -16.84 7.67 3.25
N ARG A 95 -17.78 8.57 2.97
CA ARG A 95 -18.21 9.61 3.93
C ARG A 95 -18.73 9.04 5.25
N ILE A 96 -19.43 7.91 5.20
CA ILE A 96 -19.99 7.23 6.39
C ILE A 96 -19.13 6.05 6.86
N PHE A 97 -18.10 5.69 6.09
CA PHE A 97 -17.26 4.55 6.39
C PHE A 97 -16.37 4.83 7.60
N ARG A 98 -16.27 3.82 8.46
CA ARG A 98 -15.27 3.75 9.53
C ARG A 98 -14.74 2.33 9.63
N PHE A 99 -13.43 2.20 9.86
CA PHE A 99 -12.85 0.95 10.26
C PHE A 99 -13.40 0.55 11.63
N GLN A 100 -13.65 -0.75 11.80
CA GLN A 100 -14.35 -1.24 12.99
C GLN A 100 -13.42 -2.16 13.79
N PRO A 101 -13.15 -1.84 15.08
CA PRO A 101 -12.21 -2.61 15.89
C PRO A 101 -12.68 -4.06 16.10
N ARG A 102 -14.00 -4.30 16.03
CA ARG A 102 -14.59 -5.65 16.17
C ARG A 102 -14.08 -6.67 15.13
N TYR A 103 -13.53 -6.20 14.01
CA TYR A 103 -12.97 -7.07 12.98
C TYR A 103 -11.49 -7.37 13.20
N LEU A 104 -10.81 -6.71 14.14
CA LEU A 104 -9.41 -6.92 14.43
C LEU A 104 -9.21 -7.77 15.68
N ARG A 105 -8.25 -8.68 15.62
CA ARG A 105 -7.77 -9.46 16.76
C ARG A 105 -6.25 -9.38 16.81
N VAL A 106 -5.74 -8.77 17.86
CA VAL A 106 -4.30 -8.75 18.17
C VAL A 106 -4.06 -9.79 19.26
N HIS A 107 -3.04 -10.61 19.11
CA HIS A 107 -2.59 -11.56 20.14
C HIS A 107 -1.09 -11.80 20.03
N CYS A 108 -0.48 -12.20 21.15
CA CYS A 108 0.93 -12.56 21.23
C CYS A 108 1.08 -14.04 21.62
N GLU A 109 2.01 -14.72 20.95
CA GLU A 109 2.41 -16.08 21.27
C GLU A 109 3.93 -16.10 21.50
N GLY A 110 4.34 -16.07 22.78
CA GLY A 110 5.73 -15.83 23.14
C GLY A 110 6.20 -14.48 22.60
N ASP A 111 7.29 -14.48 21.82
CA ASP A 111 7.87 -13.27 21.24
C ASP A 111 7.17 -12.79 19.95
N ARG A 112 6.19 -13.56 19.44
CA ARG A 112 5.50 -13.28 18.18
C ARG A 112 4.27 -12.44 18.40
N LEU A 113 4.10 -11.42 17.55
CA LEU A 113 2.88 -10.64 17.42
C LEU A 113 2.07 -11.15 16.22
N SER A 114 0.78 -11.43 16.43
CA SER A 114 -0.15 -11.86 15.40
C SER A 114 -1.36 -10.94 15.38
N ILE A 115 -1.75 -10.53 14.16
CA ILE A 115 -2.89 -9.64 13.94
C ILE A 115 -3.77 -10.27 12.86
N GLU A 116 -5.01 -10.58 13.21
CA GLU A 116 -6.03 -11.11 12.30
C GLU A 116 -7.11 -10.05 12.06
N ALA A 117 -7.43 -9.78 10.80
CA ALA A 117 -8.61 -9.03 10.40
C ALA A 117 -9.66 -9.99 9.80
N ARG A 118 -10.85 -10.07 10.39
CA ARG A 118 -11.95 -10.94 9.94
C ARG A 118 -13.28 -10.22 9.94
N GLY A 119 -13.94 -10.17 8.79
CA GLY A 119 -15.19 -9.43 8.59
C GLY A 119 -15.56 -9.35 7.12
N PRO A 120 -16.64 -8.63 6.75
CA PRO A 120 -16.97 -8.41 5.34
C PRO A 120 -15.79 -7.74 4.63
N GLN A 121 -15.45 -8.20 3.42
CA GLN A 121 -14.23 -7.80 2.70
C GLN A 121 -14.03 -6.28 2.63
N ILE A 122 -15.07 -5.52 2.29
CA ILE A 122 -15.05 -4.04 2.21
C ILE A 122 -14.65 -3.36 3.53
N HIS A 123 -14.88 -4.02 4.68
CA HIS A 123 -14.53 -3.48 5.99
C HIS A 123 -13.15 -3.91 6.48
N VAL A 124 -12.53 -4.94 5.89
CA VAL A 124 -11.29 -5.51 6.41
C VAL A 124 -10.09 -5.36 5.49
N MET A 125 -10.31 -5.24 4.18
CA MET A 125 -9.20 -5.18 3.22
C MET A 125 -8.30 -3.96 3.40
N GLY A 126 -8.86 -2.82 3.81
CA GLY A 126 -8.07 -1.63 4.10
C GLY A 126 -7.11 -1.80 5.28
N PHE A 127 -7.33 -2.77 6.18
CA PHE A 127 -6.45 -2.95 7.34
C PHE A 127 -5.03 -3.35 6.95
N GLU A 128 -4.80 -4.09 5.86
CA GLU A 128 -3.47 -4.64 5.52
C GLU A 128 -2.40 -3.54 5.52
N ILE A 129 -2.60 -2.49 4.73
CA ILE A 129 -1.61 -1.42 4.55
C ILE A 129 -1.36 -0.68 5.87
N HIS A 130 -2.44 -0.36 6.59
CA HIS A 130 -2.36 0.41 7.82
C HIS A 130 -1.71 -0.39 8.94
N VAL A 131 -2.13 -1.65 9.15
CA VAL A 131 -1.55 -2.56 10.15
C VAL A 131 -0.05 -2.72 9.90
N LEU A 132 0.36 -3.00 8.66
CA LEU A 132 1.78 -3.18 8.33
C LEU A 132 2.59 -1.91 8.59
N SER A 133 2.10 -0.75 8.14
CA SER A 133 2.81 0.52 8.34
C SER A 133 2.91 0.93 9.82
N ILE A 134 1.86 0.69 10.61
CA ILE A 134 1.82 0.95 12.06
C ILE A 134 2.81 0.05 12.78
N VAL A 135 2.74 -1.27 12.55
CA VAL A 135 3.65 -2.23 13.20
C VAL A 135 5.10 -1.92 12.84
N ASN A 136 5.38 -1.62 11.58
CA ASN A 136 6.73 -1.35 11.10
C ASN A 136 7.29 -0.05 11.71
N GLU A 137 6.49 1.03 11.77
CA GLU A 137 6.94 2.28 12.41
C GLU A 137 7.14 2.10 13.92
N LEU A 138 6.22 1.43 14.62
CA LEU A 138 6.38 1.13 16.04
C LEU A 138 7.62 0.27 16.33
N TYR A 139 7.94 -0.66 15.44
CA TYR A 139 9.17 -1.43 15.52
C TYR A 139 10.42 -0.54 15.39
N PHE A 140 10.43 0.39 14.44
CA PHE A 140 11.61 1.23 14.20
C PHE A 140 11.82 2.33 15.25
N ARG A 141 10.81 2.68 16.05
CA ARG A 141 10.94 3.63 17.17
C ARG A 141 11.87 3.18 18.29
N ALA A 142 12.17 1.90 18.38
CA ALA A 142 13.13 1.40 19.37
C ALA A 142 14.60 1.72 19.00
N PHE A 143 14.87 2.16 17.77
CA PHE A 143 16.20 2.47 17.28
C PHE A 143 16.50 3.97 17.32
N ASP A 144 17.77 4.33 17.16
CA ASP A 144 18.20 5.73 17.04
C ASP A 144 17.68 6.33 15.72
N GLU A 145 16.53 7.02 15.81
CA GLU A 145 15.89 7.68 14.68
C GLU A 145 16.82 8.69 14.01
N ARG A 146 17.59 9.46 14.78
CA ARG A 146 18.45 10.51 14.22
C ARG A 146 19.55 9.90 13.36
N ALA A 147 20.22 8.86 13.87
CA ALA A 147 21.24 8.14 13.11
C ALA A 147 20.65 7.46 11.86
N ALA A 148 19.47 6.83 12.00
CA ALA A 148 18.79 6.16 10.90
C ALA A 148 18.37 7.14 9.78
N LEU A 149 17.81 8.29 10.14
CA LEU A 149 17.40 9.33 9.18
C LEU A 149 18.61 9.95 8.48
N GLN A 150 19.73 10.17 9.19
CA GLN A 150 20.95 10.66 8.57
C GLN A 150 21.46 9.69 7.50
N GLU A 151 21.61 8.40 7.84
CA GLU A 151 22.02 7.38 6.86
C GLU A 151 20.98 7.24 5.72
N GLY A 152 19.69 7.36 6.02
CA GLY A 152 18.61 7.37 5.04
C GLY A 152 18.79 8.49 4.00
N ARG A 153 19.09 9.71 4.45
CA ARG A 153 19.36 10.87 3.59
C ARG A 153 20.60 10.68 2.74
N ASP A 154 21.68 10.16 3.34
CA ASP A 154 22.92 9.90 2.61
C ASP A 154 22.70 8.84 1.51
N ARG A 155 21.93 7.78 1.79
CA ARG A 155 21.53 6.79 0.79
C ARG A 155 20.65 7.38 -0.31
N LEU A 156 19.67 8.20 0.06
CA LEU A 156 18.77 8.84 -0.90
C LEU A 156 19.55 9.76 -1.85
N LYS A 157 20.45 10.58 -1.30
CA LYS A 157 21.34 11.46 -2.05
C LYS A 157 22.19 10.68 -3.05
N ARG A 158 22.86 9.60 -2.61
CA ARG A 158 23.66 8.74 -3.50
C ARG A 158 22.83 8.14 -4.65
N LYS A 159 21.59 7.73 -4.40
CA LYS A 159 20.70 7.20 -5.45
C LYS A 159 20.27 8.27 -6.44
N ILE A 160 20.03 9.50 -5.98
CA ILE A 160 19.70 10.63 -6.85
C ILE A 160 20.91 11.00 -7.72
N GLU A 161 22.12 11.03 -7.15
CA GLU A 161 23.36 11.26 -7.89
C GLU A 161 23.57 10.18 -8.97
N LEU A 162 23.33 8.90 -8.65
CA LEU A 162 23.37 7.81 -9.62
C LEU A 162 22.36 8.01 -10.77
N LEU A 163 21.14 8.48 -10.48
CA LEU A 163 20.15 8.75 -11.52
C LEU A 163 20.57 9.92 -12.43
N ARG A 164 21.22 10.95 -11.86
CA ARG A 164 21.76 12.09 -12.62
C ARG A 164 22.93 11.68 -13.51
N GLU A 165 23.82 10.84 -13.00
CA GLU A 165 24.91 10.26 -13.79
C GLU A 165 24.34 9.42 -14.93
N PHE A 166 23.36 8.56 -14.64
CA PHE A 166 22.67 7.73 -15.63
C PHE A 166 21.95 8.53 -16.71
N GLU A 167 21.52 9.77 -16.42
CA GLU A 167 20.97 10.69 -17.42
C GLU A 167 22.03 11.18 -18.41
N GLN A 168 23.24 11.45 -17.91
CA GLN A 168 24.33 12.05 -18.66
C GLN A 168 25.13 11.01 -19.47
N THR A 169 25.34 9.83 -18.89
CA THR A 169 26.26 8.81 -19.43
C THR A 169 25.56 7.53 -19.86
N GLY A 170 24.27 7.39 -19.58
CA GLY A 170 23.52 6.17 -19.85
C GLY A 170 23.34 5.89 -21.35
N PRO A 171 23.15 4.61 -21.73
CA PRO A 171 22.91 4.24 -23.12
C PRO A 171 21.61 4.87 -23.63
N ALA A 172 21.57 5.16 -24.93
CA ALA A 172 20.33 5.56 -25.60
C ALA A 172 19.27 4.46 -25.41
N ARG A 173 18.06 4.84 -24.99
CA ARG A 173 16.98 3.88 -24.68
C ARG A 173 15.85 4.04 -25.67
N ARG A 174 15.29 2.89 -26.07
CA ARG A 174 14.03 2.85 -26.82
C ARG A 174 12.85 3.35 -25.98
N HIS A 175 12.90 3.12 -24.67
CA HIS A 175 11.85 3.52 -23.72
C HIS A 175 12.44 4.29 -22.55
N PRO A 176 11.76 5.33 -22.04
CA PRO A 176 12.23 6.09 -20.89
C PRO A 176 12.25 5.20 -19.64
N PHE A 177 13.27 5.37 -18.80
CA PHE A 177 13.27 4.77 -17.47
C PHE A 177 12.35 5.61 -16.58
N VAL A 178 11.39 4.98 -15.92
CA VAL A 178 10.49 5.63 -14.97
C VAL A 178 10.27 4.73 -13.77
N PHE A 179 9.99 5.31 -12.62
CA PHE A 179 9.67 4.55 -11.41
C PHE A 179 8.62 5.27 -10.56
N PHE A 180 8.04 4.49 -9.66
CA PHE A 180 6.99 4.91 -8.75
C PHE A 180 7.34 4.48 -7.32
N ASP A 181 6.80 5.19 -6.34
CA ASP A 181 6.89 4.81 -4.94
C ASP A 181 5.76 3.85 -4.56
N PHE A 182 6.09 2.62 -4.14
CA PHE A 182 5.19 1.62 -3.53
C PHE A 182 5.58 1.28 -2.07
N GLY A 183 6.18 2.24 -1.35
CA GLY A 183 6.86 2.03 -0.07
C GLY A 183 6.00 2.03 1.18
N THR A 184 4.69 2.32 1.10
CA THR A 184 3.84 2.59 2.29
C THR A 184 3.89 1.48 3.34
N ARG A 185 3.69 0.22 2.92
CA ARG A 185 3.51 -0.94 3.83
C ARG A 185 4.69 -1.17 4.78
N ARG A 186 5.91 -0.82 4.38
CA ARG A 186 7.15 -1.13 5.11
C ARG A 186 8.04 0.10 5.29
N ARG A 187 7.44 1.29 5.29
CA ARG A 187 8.16 2.55 5.54
C ARG A 187 8.76 2.58 6.94
N PHE A 188 9.95 3.16 7.09
CA PHE A 188 10.61 3.36 8.39
C PHE A 188 9.73 4.19 9.34
N SER A 189 9.27 5.35 8.86
CA SER A 189 8.27 6.18 9.52
C SER A 189 7.48 6.96 8.47
N ARG A 190 6.31 7.49 8.87
CA ARG A 190 5.50 8.39 8.04
C ARG A 190 6.31 9.60 7.56
N LEU A 191 7.05 10.24 8.47
CA LEU A 191 7.84 11.43 8.17
C LEU A 191 8.98 11.13 7.19
N TRP A 192 9.66 10.00 7.37
CA TRP A 192 10.71 9.59 6.43
C TRP A 192 10.15 9.30 5.04
N HIS A 193 8.99 8.63 4.96
CA HIS A 193 8.35 8.33 3.68
C HIS A 193 7.96 9.61 2.93
N GLU A 194 7.39 10.58 3.64
CA GLU A 194 7.07 11.91 3.11
C GLU A 194 8.34 12.62 2.60
N GLU A 195 9.42 12.63 3.37
CA GLU A 195 10.69 13.22 2.97
C GLU A 195 11.26 12.59 1.69
N VAL A 196 11.22 11.25 1.58
CA VAL A 196 11.67 10.51 0.39
C VAL A 196 10.83 10.89 -0.83
N VAL A 197 9.50 10.87 -0.72
CA VAL A 197 8.60 11.16 -1.85
C VAL A 197 8.75 12.61 -2.30
N ALA A 198 8.76 13.56 -1.37
CA ALA A 198 8.93 14.98 -1.68
C ALA A 198 10.29 15.26 -2.33
N THR A 199 11.35 14.61 -1.85
CA THR A 199 12.71 14.77 -2.41
C THR A 199 12.79 14.17 -3.82
N LEU A 200 12.28 12.95 -4.05
CA LEU A 200 12.31 12.34 -5.38
C LEU A 200 11.49 13.14 -6.41
N ALA A 201 10.32 13.64 -6.01
CA ALA A 201 9.49 14.50 -6.84
C ALA A 201 10.20 15.79 -7.26
N ARG A 202 11.01 16.38 -6.37
CA ARG A 202 11.76 17.61 -6.65
C ARG A 202 13.04 17.35 -7.44
N GLU A 203 13.81 16.33 -7.08
CA GLU A 203 15.19 16.16 -7.55
C GLU A 203 15.30 15.35 -8.86
N VAL A 204 14.34 14.48 -9.15
CA VAL A 204 14.32 13.59 -10.34
C VAL A 204 12.92 13.47 -11.00
N PRO A 205 12.20 14.58 -11.26
CA PRO A 205 10.83 14.56 -11.81
C PRO A 205 10.70 13.90 -13.19
N GLN A 206 11.79 13.83 -13.96
CA GLN A 206 11.84 13.13 -15.25
C GLN A 206 11.71 11.61 -15.10
N TYR A 207 12.08 11.06 -13.94
CA TYR A 207 12.05 9.62 -13.65
C TYR A 207 10.94 9.24 -12.68
N PHE A 208 10.69 10.05 -11.65
CA PHE A 208 9.72 9.74 -10.61
C PHE A 208 8.31 10.17 -11.02
N ARG A 209 7.44 9.20 -11.30
CA ARG A 209 6.14 9.44 -11.94
C ARG A 209 4.95 9.44 -10.98
N GLY A 210 5.14 9.04 -9.72
CA GLY A 210 4.05 9.03 -8.75
C GLY A 210 4.31 8.13 -7.54
N THR A 211 3.30 8.04 -6.68
CA THR A 211 3.31 7.23 -5.46
C THR A 211 2.00 6.47 -5.33
N SER A 212 2.02 5.27 -4.75
CA SER A 212 0.79 4.57 -4.37
C SER A 212 0.11 5.21 -3.17
N ASN A 213 0.82 5.96 -2.35
CA ASN A 213 0.24 6.59 -1.18
C ASN A 213 -0.69 7.74 -1.61
N VAL A 214 -2.01 7.55 -1.49
CA VAL A 214 -3.00 8.50 -2.00
C VAL A 214 -2.88 9.86 -1.30
N TYR A 215 -2.53 9.86 -0.01
CA TYR A 215 -2.30 11.08 0.75
C TYR A 215 -1.09 11.85 0.24
N LEU A 216 0.07 11.19 0.05
CA LEU A 216 1.26 11.86 -0.47
C LEU A 216 1.06 12.32 -1.92
N ALA A 217 0.30 11.56 -2.71
CA ALA A 217 -0.08 11.98 -4.06
C ALA A 217 -0.91 13.28 -4.04
N LYS A 218 -1.86 13.41 -3.11
CA LYS A 218 -2.62 14.65 -2.89
C LYS A 218 -1.71 15.79 -2.45
N GLN A 219 -0.91 15.58 -1.40
CA GLN A 219 -0.09 16.63 -0.79
C GLN A 219 0.96 17.21 -1.75
N HIS A 220 1.55 16.38 -2.60
CA HIS A 220 2.64 16.78 -3.51
C HIS A 220 2.19 16.94 -4.98
N GLY A 221 0.89 16.90 -5.27
CA GLY A 221 0.37 17.02 -6.64
C GLY A 221 0.86 15.92 -7.58
N LEU A 222 1.16 14.73 -7.05
CA LEU A 222 1.67 13.60 -7.83
C LEU A 222 0.51 12.74 -8.36
N THR A 223 0.82 11.92 -9.37
CA THR A 223 -0.10 10.87 -9.80
C THR A 223 -0.17 9.77 -8.75
N ALA A 224 -1.38 9.51 -8.29
CA ALA A 224 -1.67 8.40 -7.40
C ALA A 224 -1.72 7.11 -8.24
N VAL A 225 -0.81 6.16 -7.98
CA VAL A 225 -0.62 4.96 -8.82
C VAL A 225 -0.99 3.67 -8.11
N GLY A 226 -1.42 2.67 -8.87
CA GLY A 226 -1.76 1.35 -8.35
C GLY A 226 -2.39 0.47 -9.43
N THR A 227 -2.33 -0.84 -9.22
CA THR A 227 -2.91 -1.86 -10.09
C THR A 227 -3.88 -2.73 -9.27
N MET A 228 -4.40 -3.82 -9.83
CA MET A 228 -5.02 -4.86 -9.00
C MET A 228 -4.02 -5.54 -8.05
N ALA A 229 -4.50 -6.09 -6.93
CA ALA A 229 -3.71 -6.92 -6.01
C ALA A 229 -4.05 -8.40 -6.16
N HIS A 230 -3.17 -9.28 -5.66
CA HIS A 230 -3.43 -10.72 -5.58
C HIS A 230 -4.77 -11.04 -4.89
N GLU A 231 -5.10 -10.33 -3.81
CA GLU A 231 -6.35 -10.54 -3.05
C GLU A 231 -7.60 -10.41 -3.95
N TYR A 232 -7.57 -9.52 -4.95
CA TYR A 232 -8.67 -9.35 -5.91
C TYR A 232 -8.98 -10.67 -6.63
N LEU A 233 -7.96 -11.23 -7.29
CA LEU A 233 -8.11 -12.46 -8.06
C LEU A 233 -8.36 -13.66 -7.15
N GLN A 234 -7.68 -13.73 -6.00
CA GLN A 234 -7.86 -14.78 -5.00
C GLN A 234 -9.30 -14.81 -4.46
N THR A 235 -9.97 -13.67 -4.36
CA THR A 235 -11.39 -13.61 -3.96
C THR A 235 -12.26 -14.46 -4.89
N PHE A 236 -12.03 -14.40 -6.21
CA PHE A 236 -12.80 -15.17 -7.20
C PHE A 236 -12.56 -16.68 -7.11
N GLN A 237 -11.50 -17.14 -6.45
CA GLN A 237 -11.30 -18.57 -6.18
C GLN A 237 -12.33 -19.10 -5.17
N ALA A 238 -12.87 -18.22 -4.33
CA ALA A 238 -13.80 -18.56 -3.26
C ALA A 238 -15.25 -18.20 -3.57
N VAL A 239 -15.54 -17.45 -4.65
CA VAL A 239 -16.90 -16.97 -4.93
C VAL A 239 -17.33 -17.03 -6.38
N GLY A 240 -18.59 -17.40 -6.60
CA GLY A 240 -19.38 -17.06 -7.79
C GLY A 240 -18.97 -17.73 -9.10
N VAL A 241 -17.83 -18.42 -9.14
CA VAL A 241 -17.31 -19.09 -10.34
C VAL A 241 -16.60 -20.39 -10.00
N GLN A 242 -16.50 -21.28 -10.98
CA GLN A 242 -15.70 -22.51 -10.84
C GLN A 242 -14.22 -22.12 -10.77
N LEU A 243 -13.46 -22.81 -9.92
CA LEU A 243 -12.05 -22.48 -9.66
C LEU A 243 -11.25 -22.30 -10.96
N ARG A 244 -11.36 -23.21 -11.95
CA ARG A 244 -10.63 -23.07 -13.22
C ARG A 244 -10.89 -21.77 -14.00
N HIS A 245 -11.97 -21.06 -13.71
CA HIS A 245 -12.39 -19.84 -14.41
C HIS A 245 -12.23 -18.57 -13.56
N PHE A 246 -11.66 -18.68 -12.34
CA PHE A 246 -11.59 -17.56 -11.41
C PHE A 246 -10.86 -16.36 -12.02
N GLN A 247 -9.78 -16.61 -12.76
CA GLN A 247 -8.91 -15.58 -13.32
C GLN A 247 -9.61 -14.82 -14.44
N LYS A 248 -10.18 -15.52 -15.42
CA LYS A 248 -11.00 -14.90 -16.48
C LYS A 248 -12.13 -14.06 -15.90
N ALA A 249 -12.84 -14.61 -14.91
CA ALA A 249 -13.95 -13.89 -14.28
C ALA A 249 -13.49 -12.63 -13.53
N ALA A 250 -12.35 -12.68 -12.86
CA ALA A 250 -11.75 -11.53 -12.20
C ALA A 250 -11.35 -10.45 -13.22
N LEU A 251 -10.63 -10.82 -14.28
CA LEU A 251 -10.20 -9.89 -15.33
C LEU A 251 -11.40 -9.22 -16.03
N GLU A 252 -12.42 -10.01 -16.38
CA GLU A 252 -13.67 -9.52 -16.96
C GLU A 252 -14.36 -8.51 -16.03
N LYS A 253 -14.47 -8.82 -14.74
CA LYS A 253 -15.08 -7.91 -13.78
C LYS A 253 -14.27 -6.63 -13.58
N TRP A 254 -12.95 -6.70 -13.65
CA TRP A 254 -12.09 -5.51 -13.58
C TRP A 254 -12.35 -4.57 -14.75
N VAL A 255 -12.36 -5.10 -15.98
CA VAL A 255 -12.65 -4.33 -17.20
C VAL A 255 -14.05 -3.72 -17.14
N GLN A 256 -15.06 -4.50 -16.71
CA GLN A 256 -16.43 -4.01 -16.60
C GLN A 256 -16.57 -2.86 -15.59
N GLU A 257 -15.83 -2.91 -14.48
CA GLU A 257 -15.90 -1.90 -13.43
C GLU A 257 -15.20 -0.60 -13.83
N TYR A 258 -13.98 -0.69 -14.38
CA TYR A 258 -13.14 0.48 -14.64
C TYR A 258 -13.14 0.96 -16.09
N ARG A 259 -13.74 0.20 -17.02
CA ARG A 259 -13.97 0.62 -18.42
C ARG A 259 -12.71 1.15 -19.12
N GLY A 260 -11.57 0.48 -18.90
CA GLY A 260 -10.27 0.85 -19.47
C GLY A 260 -9.40 1.70 -18.55
N ASP A 261 -9.92 2.22 -17.43
CA ASP A 261 -9.06 2.70 -16.35
C ASP A 261 -8.36 1.55 -15.65
N LEU A 262 -7.17 1.83 -15.11
CA LEU A 262 -6.42 0.90 -14.27
C LEU A 262 -6.09 -0.42 -14.99
N GLY A 263 -5.79 -0.33 -16.29
CA GLY A 263 -5.58 -1.46 -17.19
C GLY A 263 -4.27 -2.23 -17.00
N THR A 264 -3.75 -2.37 -15.78
CA THR A 264 -2.57 -3.22 -15.53
C THR A 264 -2.97 -4.50 -14.79
N ALA A 265 -2.83 -5.65 -15.47
CA ALA A 265 -3.18 -6.95 -14.92
C ALA A 265 -2.01 -7.60 -14.16
N LEU A 266 -2.33 -8.27 -13.06
CA LEU A 266 -1.38 -9.07 -12.30
C LEU A 266 -1.35 -10.51 -12.81
N THR A 267 -0.16 -11.09 -12.93
CA THR A 267 0.06 -12.31 -13.73
C THR A 267 0.35 -13.59 -12.95
N ASP A 268 0.62 -13.50 -11.64
CA ASP A 268 1.30 -14.57 -10.90
C ASP A 268 0.50 -15.12 -9.71
N VAL A 269 -0.83 -15.06 -9.76
CA VAL A 269 -1.70 -15.66 -8.73
C VAL A 269 -1.65 -17.20 -8.78
N VAL A 270 -1.45 -17.75 -9.97
CA VAL A 270 -1.16 -19.19 -10.18
C VAL A 270 0.21 -19.36 -10.81
N GLY A 271 0.51 -18.60 -11.85
CA GLY A 271 1.76 -18.61 -12.60
C GLY A 271 1.55 -18.05 -14.00
N MET A 272 2.62 -17.60 -14.64
CA MET A 272 2.56 -16.91 -15.93
C MET A 272 1.93 -17.78 -17.04
N ASP A 273 2.26 -19.07 -17.09
CA ASP A 273 1.69 -19.99 -18.10
C ASP A 273 0.16 -20.11 -17.99
N ALA A 274 -0.36 -20.22 -16.77
CA ALA A 274 -1.79 -20.28 -16.51
C ALA A 274 -2.46 -18.92 -16.80
N PHE A 275 -1.76 -17.81 -16.53
CA PHE A 275 -2.23 -16.48 -16.91
C PHE A 275 -2.35 -16.33 -18.43
N LEU A 276 -1.32 -16.69 -19.18
CA LEU A 276 -1.31 -16.60 -20.65
C LEU A 276 -2.35 -17.51 -21.31
N ALA A 277 -2.61 -18.70 -20.74
CA ALA A 277 -3.68 -19.58 -21.22
C ALA A 277 -5.08 -18.95 -21.12
N ASP A 278 -5.27 -18.02 -20.19
CA ASP A 278 -6.51 -17.31 -19.98
C ASP A 278 -6.55 -15.91 -20.61
N PHE A 279 -5.39 -15.30 -20.87
CA PHE A 279 -5.23 -13.94 -21.36
C PHE A 279 -5.29 -13.88 -22.90
N ASP A 280 -6.47 -14.15 -23.44
CA ASP A 280 -6.73 -14.15 -24.88
C ASP A 280 -6.68 -12.74 -25.52
N LEU A 281 -6.92 -12.69 -26.83
CA LEU A 281 -6.89 -11.44 -27.61
C LEU A 281 -7.89 -10.39 -27.09
N TYR A 282 -8.99 -10.81 -26.45
CA TYR A 282 -9.95 -9.88 -25.87
C TYR A 282 -9.31 -9.13 -24.70
N PHE A 283 -8.73 -9.83 -23.73
CA PHE A 283 -8.05 -9.18 -22.61
C PHE A 283 -6.79 -8.42 -23.03
N ALA A 284 -6.01 -8.96 -23.96
CA ALA A 284 -4.79 -8.32 -24.45
C ALA A 284 -5.06 -6.96 -25.13
N LYS A 285 -6.25 -6.75 -25.70
CA LYS A 285 -6.66 -5.47 -26.28
C LYS A 285 -7.21 -4.47 -25.26
N LEU A 286 -7.62 -4.93 -24.08
CA LEU A 286 -8.31 -4.11 -23.08
C LEU A 286 -7.39 -3.65 -21.95
N PHE A 287 -6.37 -4.44 -21.60
CA PHE A 287 -5.38 -4.06 -20.61
C PHE A 287 -4.21 -3.33 -21.28
N ASP A 288 -3.77 -2.23 -20.67
CA ASP A 288 -2.62 -1.40 -21.09
C ASP A 288 -1.27 -2.09 -20.83
N GLY A 289 -1.22 -3.05 -19.90
CA GLY A 289 0.00 -3.77 -19.58
C GLY A 289 -0.16 -4.82 -18.48
N LEU A 290 0.96 -5.44 -18.14
CA LEU A 290 1.04 -6.52 -17.16
C LEU A 290 1.99 -6.14 -16.02
N ARG A 291 1.77 -6.72 -14.83
CA ARG A 291 2.64 -6.57 -13.66
C ARG A 291 3.36 -7.87 -13.35
N HIS A 292 4.68 -7.80 -13.31
CA HIS A 292 5.57 -8.81 -12.76
C HIS A 292 5.69 -8.61 -11.24
N ASP A 293 5.47 -9.66 -10.45
CA ASP A 293 5.65 -9.63 -8.99
C ASP A 293 6.38 -10.86 -8.42
N SER A 294 6.67 -11.87 -9.25
CA SER A 294 7.49 -13.03 -8.89
C SER A 294 8.09 -13.73 -10.10
N GLY A 295 9.24 -14.38 -9.90
CA GLY A 295 10.00 -15.06 -10.96
C GLY A 295 11.17 -14.23 -11.49
N ASP A 296 11.79 -14.73 -12.55
CA ASP A 296 12.84 -14.01 -13.27
C ASP A 296 12.21 -12.95 -14.19
N PRO A 297 12.55 -11.65 -14.04
CA PRO A 297 11.90 -10.58 -14.78
C PRO A 297 12.22 -10.60 -16.28
N VAL A 298 13.35 -11.19 -16.70
CA VAL A 298 13.71 -11.31 -18.12
C VAL A 298 12.85 -12.37 -18.77
N THR A 299 12.81 -13.57 -18.19
CA THR A 299 11.97 -14.68 -18.66
C THR A 299 10.49 -14.34 -18.65
N TRP A 300 10.02 -13.56 -17.68
CA TRP A 300 8.62 -13.09 -17.66
C TRP A 300 8.31 -12.07 -18.77
N GLY A 301 9.31 -11.27 -19.17
CA GLY A 301 9.13 -10.21 -20.16
C GLY A 301 9.16 -10.69 -21.61
N GLU A 302 9.88 -11.79 -21.88
CA GLU A 302 9.93 -12.48 -23.19
C GLU A 302 8.69 -13.35 -23.44
#